data_AF-A0A269XGI0-F1
#
_entry.id   AF-A0A269XGI0-F1
#
_cell.length_a   1.000
_cell.length_b   1.000
_cell.length_c   1.000
_cell.angle_alpha   90.00
_cell.angle_beta   90.00
_cell.angle_gamma   90.00
#
_symmetry.space_group_name_H-M   'P 1'
#
loop_
_entity.id
_entity.type
_entity.pdbx_description
1 polymer ?
#
loop_
_entity_poly.entity_id
_entity_poly.type
_entity_poly.pdbx_seq_one_letter_code
_entity_poly.pdbx_strand_id
1 'polypeptide(L)'
;VLTDSEHKINVKIQQRHVGYLFQDYQLFPNMNVYKNITFMAEPSEHIDNLIQTLNIGHLMNQYPMTLSGGEAQRVALARSLSTKPDLILLDEPFSSLDDATKEESIEL
;
A
#
# COMPACT_ATOMS: atom_id res chain seq x y z
N VAL A 1 -20.18 -3.09 1.50
CA VAL A 1 -19.98 -3.99 0.34
C VAL A 1 -20.15 -3.15 -0.91
N LEU A 2 -19.12 -3.02 -1.75
CA LEU A 2 -19.19 -2.31 -3.03
C LEU A 2 -20.01 -3.16 -4.02
N THR A 3 -21.33 -3.07 -3.94
CA THR A 3 -22.29 -3.76 -4.83
C THR A 3 -23.39 -2.80 -5.20
N ASP A 4 -23.76 -2.80 -6.48
CA ASP A 4 -24.91 -2.06 -6.98
C ASP A 4 -26.04 -3.05 -7.27
N SER A 5 -27.06 -3.06 -6.40
CA SER A 5 -28.20 -3.98 -6.53
C SER A 5 -29.16 -3.56 -7.65
N GLU A 6 -29.27 -2.27 -7.92
CA GLU A 6 -30.15 -1.71 -8.95
C GLU A 6 -29.64 -2.10 -10.34
N HIS A 7 -28.33 -1.92 -10.55
CA HIS A 7 -27.64 -2.26 -11.80
C HIS A 7 -27.08 -3.70 -11.82
N LYS A 8 -27.31 -4.49 -10.76
CA LYS A 8 -26.83 -5.88 -10.59
C LYS A 8 -25.31 -6.05 -10.74
N ILE A 9 -24.54 -5.06 -10.31
CA ILE A 9 -23.08 -5.10 -10.35
C ILE A 9 -22.56 -5.76 -9.06
N ASN A 10 -22.05 -6.97 -9.19
CA ASN A 10 -21.40 -7.72 -8.12
C ASN A 10 -20.19 -8.48 -8.67
N VAL A 11 -19.08 -7.78 -8.85
CA VAL A 11 -17.83 -8.34 -9.36
C VAL A 11 -16.97 -8.92 -8.23
N LYS A 12 -16.12 -9.90 -8.57
CA LYS A 12 -15.17 -10.51 -7.63
C LYS A 12 -14.18 -9.46 -7.13
N ILE A 13 -13.62 -9.66 -5.93
CA ILE A 13 -12.74 -8.69 -5.26
C ILE A 13 -11.56 -8.30 -6.16
N GLN A 14 -10.90 -9.27 -6.79
CA GLN A 14 -9.76 -9.05 -7.68
C GLN A 14 -10.09 -8.29 -8.97
N GLN A 15 -11.37 -8.12 -9.30
CA GLN A 15 -11.84 -7.40 -10.49
C GLN A 15 -12.29 -5.97 -10.15
N ARG A 16 -12.15 -5.54 -8.89
CA ARG A 16 -12.67 -4.23 -8.45
C ARG A 16 -11.71 -3.07 -8.71
N HIS A 17 -10.45 -3.34 -9.08
CA HIS A 17 -9.42 -2.30 -9.29
C HIS A 17 -9.25 -1.35 -8.09
N VAL A 18 -9.46 -1.87 -6.88
CA VAL A 18 -9.31 -1.12 -5.61
C VAL A 18 -8.06 -1.60 -4.87
N GLY A 19 -7.22 -0.66 -4.45
CA GLY A 19 -6.13 -0.89 -3.51
C GLY A 19 -6.63 -0.78 -2.07
N TYR A 20 -6.12 -1.61 -1.18
CA TYR A 20 -6.50 -1.58 0.23
C TYR A 20 -5.23 -1.53 1.10
N LEU A 21 -5.18 -0.60 2.04
CA LEU A 21 -4.12 -0.50 3.05
C LEU A 21 -4.72 -0.84 4.42
N PHE A 22 -4.29 -1.97 4.99
CA PHE A 22 -4.70 -2.43 6.32
C PHE A 22 -3.97 -1.68 7.43
N GLN A 23 -4.59 -1.57 8.60
CA GLN A 23 -3.98 -1.01 9.81
C GLN A 23 -2.66 -1.70 10.20
N ASP A 24 -2.62 -3.04 10.19
CA ASP A 24 -1.39 -3.82 10.50
C ASP A 24 -0.46 -4.00 9.28
N TYR A 25 -0.71 -3.28 8.18
CA TYR A 25 0.02 -3.28 6.90
C TYR A 25 0.04 -4.62 6.12
N GLN A 26 -0.12 -5.76 6.78
CA GLN A 26 -0.17 -7.12 6.24
C GLN A 26 0.91 -7.41 5.20
N LEU A 27 2.14 -6.96 5.43
CA LEU A 27 3.28 -7.30 4.57
C LEU A 27 3.60 -8.79 4.66
N PHE A 28 4.01 -9.40 3.55
CA PHE A 28 4.38 -10.81 3.51
C PHE A 28 5.73 -11.00 4.23
N PRO A 29 5.77 -11.68 5.40
CA PRO A 29 6.95 -11.71 6.25
C PRO A 29 8.11 -12.53 5.65
N ASN A 30 7.79 -13.44 4.74
CA ASN A 30 8.74 -14.29 4.01
C ASN A 30 9.23 -13.67 2.69
N MET A 31 8.88 -12.41 2.41
CA MET A 31 9.31 -11.68 1.22
C MET A 31 10.06 -10.43 1.64
N ASN A 32 11.11 -10.06 0.90
CA ASN A 32 11.75 -8.76 1.08
C ASN A 32 10.84 -7.64 0.55
N VAL A 33 11.21 -6.38 0.81
CA VAL A 33 10.43 -5.21 0.40
C VAL A 33 10.17 -5.20 -1.10
N TYR A 34 11.18 -5.45 -1.92
CA TYR A 34 11.01 -5.47 -3.38
C TYR A 34 9.94 -6.50 -3.82
N LYS A 35 10.05 -7.74 -3.33
CA LYS A 35 9.06 -8.80 -3.61
C LYS A 35 7.67 -8.48 -3.09
N ASN A 36 7.56 -7.78 -1.97
CA ASN A 36 6.27 -7.31 -1.46
C ASN A 36 5.62 -6.34 -2.46
N ILE A 37 6.36 -5.34 -2.95
CA ILE A 37 5.85 -4.31 -3.86
C ILE A 37 5.46 -4.93 -5.21
N THR A 38 6.28 -5.82 -5.75
CA THR A 38 6.05 -6.49 -7.05
C THR A 38 5.21 -7.76 -6.95
N PHE A 39 4.58 -8.05 -5.80
CA PHE A 39 3.83 -9.30 -5.62
C PHE A 39 2.62 -9.41 -6.55
N MET A 40 1.94 -8.28 -6.80
CA MET A 40 0.72 -8.22 -7.62
C MET A 40 0.92 -7.48 -8.95
N ALA A 41 2.13 -6.99 -9.21
CA ALA A 41 2.44 -6.17 -10.38
C ALA A 41 3.88 -6.43 -10.84
N GLU A 42 4.06 -6.52 -12.15
CA GLU A 42 5.39 -6.66 -12.74
C GLU A 42 6.24 -5.40 -12.53
N PRO A 43 7.58 -5.55 -12.42
CA PRO A 43 8.50 -4.41 -12.40
C PRO A 43 8.23 -3.45 -13.56
N SER A 44 8.16 -2.16 -13.26
CA SER A 44 7.85 -1.11 -14.23
C SER A 44 8.34 0.24 -13.74
N GLU A 45 8.46 1.21 -14.66
CA GLU A 45 8.82 2.60 -14.33
C GLU A 45 7.89 3.21 -13.28
N HIS A 46 6.61 2.79 -13.25
CA HIS A 46 5.67 3.17 -12.20
C HIS A 46 6.13 2.73 -10.80
N ILE A 47 6.58 1.48 -10.67
CA ILE A 47 7.09 0.94 -9.40
C ILE A 47 8.39 1.66 -9.02
N ASP A 48 9.28 1.91 -9.97
CA ASP A 48 10.52 2.64 -9.73
C ASP A 48 10.24 4.06 -9.20
N ASN A 49 9.27 4.75 -9.81
CA ASN A 49 8.81 6.06 -9.34
C ASN A 49 8.22 5.98 -7.94
N LEU A 50 7.36 5.00 -7.63
CA LEU A 50 6.82 4.81 -6.28
C LEU A 50 7.93 4.60 -5.24
N ILE A 51 8.94 3.79 -5.56
CA ILE A 51 10.07 3.51 -4.67
C ILE A 51 10.84 4.81 -4.34
N GLN A 52 11.01 5.68 -5.34
CA GLN A 52 11.67 6.98 -5.17
C GLN A 52 10.80 7.97 -4.40
N THR A 53 9.55 8.17 -4.81
CA THR A 53 8.61 9.12 -4.18
C THR A 53 8.37 8.81 -2.71
N LEU A 54 8.28 7.53 -2.36
CA LEU A 54 8.08 7.09 -0.97
C LEU A 54 9.40 6.96 -0.20
N ASN A 55 10.54 7.28 -0.81
CA ASN A 55 11.86 7.21 -0.21
C ASN A 55 12.15 5.86 0.48
N ILE A 56 11.84 4.75 -0.20
CA ILE A 56 12.02 3.38 0.34
C ILE A 56 13.09 2.58 -0.42
N GLY A 57 13.78 3.17 -1.40
CA GLY A 57 14.78 2.47 -2.23
C GLY A 57 15.91 1.78 -1.44
N HIS A 58 16.29 2.35 -0.28
CA HIS A 58 17.30 1.75 0.59
C HIS A 58 16.83 0.48 1.32
N LEU A 59 15.52 0.17 1.30
CA LEU A 59 14.91 -0.94 2.01
C LEU A 59 14.69 -2.19 1.14
N MET A 60 14.98 -2.14 -0.17
CA MET A 60 14.54 -3.19 -1.12
C MET A 60 14.91 -4.62 -0.75
N ASN A 61 16.05 -4.81 -0.07
CA ASN A 61 16.54 -6.11 0.38
C ASN A 61 16.13 -6.49 1.81
N GLN A 62 15.52 -5.57 2.56
CA GLN A 62 15.08 -5.78 3.94
C GLN A 62 13.78 -6.61 3.98
N TYR A 63 13.52 -7.22 5.13
CA TYR A 63 12.30 -7.98 5.39
C TYR A 63 11.37 -7.19 6.33
N PRO A 64 10.05 -7.37 6.27
CA PRO A 64 9.10 -6.56 7.05
C PRO A 64 9.41 -6.47 8.55
N MET A 65 9.95 -7.52 9.16
CA MET A 65 10.30 -7.56 10.59
C MET A 65 11.44 -6.60 10.99
N THR A 66 12.24 -6.10 10.04
CA THR A 66 13.35 -5.18 10.31
C THR A 66 12.97 -3.72 10.06
N LEU A 67 11.74 -3.45 9.60
CA LEU A 67 11.27 -2.11 9.28
C LEU A 67 10.72 -1.41 10.52
N SER A 68 10.96 -0.11 10.62
CA SER A 68 10.19 0.76 11.52
C SER A 68 8.72 0.85 11.07
N GLY A 69 7.83 1.32 11.96
CA GLY A 69 6.40 1.46 11.63
C GLY A 69 6.14 2.34 10.40
N GLY A 70 6.79 3.50 10.30
CA GLY A 70 6.65 4.39 9.14
C GLY A 70 7.24 3.83 7.85
N GLU A 71 8.33 3.05 7.93
CA GLU A 71 8.87 2.34 6.76
C GLU A 71 7.93 1.23 6.30
N ALA A 72 7.40 0.44 7.22
CA ALA A 72 6.41 -0.59 6.92
C ALA A 72 5.15 0.00 6.27
N GLN A 73 4.69 1.16 6.76
CA GLN A 73 3.58 1.91 6.16
C GLN A 73 3.87 2.30 4.71
N ARG A 74 5.03 2.93 4.45
CA ARG A 74 5.40 3.36 3.09
C ARG A 74 5.56 2.16 2.14
N VAL A 75 6.11 1.04 2.61
CA VAL A 75 6.22 -0.19 1.82
C VAL A 75 4.84 -0.78 1.52
N ALA A 76 3.93 -0.80 2.50
CA ALA A 76 2.57 -1.29 2.30
C ALA A 76 1.78 -0.40 1.34
N LEU A 77 1.95 0.93 1.44
CA LEU A 77 1.38 1.89 0.50
C LEU A 77 1.92 1.67 -0.92
N ALA A 78 3.24 1.50 -1.08
CA ALA A 78 3.86 1.20 -2.37
C ALA A 78 3.29 -0.09 -2.99
N ARG A 79 3.11 -1.14 -2.18
CA ARG A 79 2.50 -2.40 -2.63
C ARG A 79 1.04 -2.21 -3.04
N SER A 80 0.24 -1.45 -2.29
CA SER A 80 -1.16 -1.22 -2.63
C SER A 80 -1.31 -0.34 -3.89
N LEU A 81 -0.34 0.54 -4.17
CA LEU A 81 -0.28 1.40 -5.35
C LEU A 81 0.34 0.73 -6.59
N SER A 82 1.08 -0.38 -6.43
CA SER A 82 1.85 -0.98 -7.53
C SER A 82 0.97 -1.49 -8.67
N THR A 83 -0.27 -1.88 -8.35
CA THR A 83 -1.28 -2.34 -9.32
C THR A 83 -2.02 -1.21 -10.05
N LYS A 84 -1.65 0.06 -9.80
CA LYS A 84 -2.34 1.25 -10.33
C LYS A 84 -3.86 1.20 -10.07
N PRO A 85 -4.30 1.07 -8.80
CA PRO A 85 -5.72 1.02 -8.50
C PRO A 85 -6.40 2.36 -8.82
N ASP A 86 -7.69 2.31 -9.20
CA ASP A 86 -8.51 3.50 -9.46
C ASP A 86 -8.95 4.19 -8.16
N LEU A 87 -8.95 3.43 -7.05
CA LEU A 87 -9.34 3.88 -5.72
C LEU A 87 -8.49 3.18 -4.67
N ILE A 88 -8.07 3.91 -3.63
CA ILE A 88 -7.46 3.33 -2.44
C ILE A 88 -8.39 3.50 -1.24
N LEU A 89 -8.54 2.41 -0.49
CA LEU A 89 -9.16 2.40 0.82
C LEU A 89 -8.06 2.30 1.88
N LEU A 90 -8.08 3.25 2.81
CA LEU A 90 -7.14 3.30 3.94
C LEU A 90 -7.92 3.00 5.21
N ASP A 91 -7.53 1.95 5.92
CA ASP A 91 -8.13 1.64 7.22
C ASP A 91 -7.26 2.23 8.33
N GLU A 92 -7.77 3.30 8.97
CA GLU A 92 -7.12 3.99 10.09
C GLU A 92 -5.63 4.35 9.87
N PRO A 93 -5.25 4.95 8.70
CA PRO A 93 -3.85 5.12 8.28
C PRO A 93 -3.03 6.07 9.18
N PHE A 94 -3.70 6.81 10.05
CA PHE A 94 -3.10 7.82 10.91
C PHE A 94 -3.33 7.54 12.40
N SER A 95 -3.87 6.37 12.74
CA SER A 95 -4.23 6.01 14.13
C SER A 95 -3.01 5.80 15.03
N SER A 96 -1.86 5.42 14.45
CA SER A 96 -0.59 5.25 15.16
C SER A 96 0.29 6.50 15.20
N LEU A 97 -0.18 7.61 14.60
CA LEU A 97 0.53 8.88 14.58
C LEU A 97 -0.06 9.80 15.65
N ASP A 98 0.82 10.37 16.45
CA ASP A 98 0.55 11.49 17.35
C ASP A 98 0.04 12.72 16.58
N ASP A 99 -0.84 13.51 17.20
CA ASP A 99 -1.67 14.52 16.52
C ASP A 99 -0.87 15.53 15.68
N ALA A 100 0.36 15.87 16.08
CA ALA A 100 1.24 16.77 15.33
C ALA A 100 1.78 16.15 14.02
N THR A 101 2.05 14.84 14.02
CA THR A 101 2.54 14.09 12.84
C THR A 101 1.41 13.78 11.85
N LYS A 102 0.16 13.86 12.34
CA LYS A 102 -1.07 13.61 11.57
C LYS A 102 -1.34 14.70 10.54
N GLU A 103 -1.18 15.97 10.91
CA GLU A 103 -1.42 17.12 10.03
C GLU A 103 -0.43 17.14 8.86
N GLU A 104 0.85 16.89 9.12
CA GLU A 104 1.91 16.87 8.10
C GLU A 104 1.72 15.73 7.07
N SER A 105 1.10 14.61 7.48
CA SER A 105 0.84 13.46 6.62
C SER A 105 -0.37 13.61 5.70
N ILE A 106 -1.27 14.58 5.96
CA ILE A 106 -2.47 14.84 5.14
C ILE A 106 -2.18 15.85 4.02
N GLU A 107 -1.11 16.65 4.13
CA GLU A 107 -0.74 17.66 3.14
C GLU A 107 0.12 17.14 1.97
N LEU A 108 0.59 15.89 2.03
CA LEU A 108 1.34 15.19 0.97
C LEU A 108 0.43 14.46 -0.03
#